data_AF-A0A9N9RZ12-F1
#
_entry.id   AF-A0A9N9RZ12-F1
#
_cell.length_a   1.000
_cell.length_b   1.000
_cell.length_c   1.000
_cell.angle_alpha   90.00
_cell.angle_beta   90.00
_cell.angle_gamma   90.00
#
_symmetry.space_group_name_H-M   'P 1'
#
loop_
_entity.id
_entity.type
_entity.pdbx_description
1 polymer ?
#
loop_
_entity_poly.entity_id
_entity_poly.type
_entity_poly.pdbx_seq_one_letter_code
_entity_poly.pdbx_strand_id
1 'polypeptide(L)'
;MVQLKTVLGKFFDEYQNNTPKKLKIVDAYLVYILLTGILQFAYCCLVGTFPFNSFLSGFISTVSCFILAVCLRLQSNPQNKAQFIGISPERGFADFIFAHIVLHIDIKEQYKAMDEKLIVVTGYGIFKGHEEKNASWEAVQLLPNQLKIDEKNYKIEKIQLAVEYDDVDKKVDEIWSKNPELVIHVGVNGSACKILLEKCAKNGFMSKDFCSKTLCDPVVCLKNSGKCQRLETKIDVDKITRSLNETHCNMFTASSDVGQYLCGYVYLKSLDKDPSRALFVHVPCIDKPYNSQDTATGIFKVIEQCLSTPRI
;
A
#
# COMPACT_ATOMS: atom_id res chain seq x y z
N MET A 1 2.60 -54.75 12.57
CA MET A 1 1.58 -54.29 11.59
C MET A 1 0.15 -54.80 11.91
N VAL A 2 -0.02 -56.03 12.41
CA VAL A 2 -1.34 -56.61 12.76
C VAL A 2 -2.07 -55.82 13.87
N GLN A 3 -1.38 -55.42 14.94
CA GLN A 3 -2.00 -54.66 16.05
C GLN A 3 -2.59 -53.30 15.62
N LEU A 4 -1.90 -52.54 14.76
CA LEU A 4 -2.39 -51.21 14.35
C LEU A 4 -3.68 -51.32 13.52
N LYS A 5 -3.75 -52.28 12.57
CA LYS A 5 -4.98 -52.53 11.80
C LYS A 5 -6.15 -52.92 12.69
N THR A 6 -5.92 -53.77 13.69
CA THR A 6 -6.96 -54.17 14.65
C THR A 6 -7.42 -52.99 15.51
N VAL A 7 -6.50 -52.15 15.98
CA VAL A 7 -6.83 -50.96 16.78
C VAL A 7 -7.63 -49.95 15.93
N LEU A 8 -7.19 -49.66 14.71
CA LEU A 8 -7.91 -48.77 13.79
C LEU A 8 -9.31 -49.29 13.44
N GLY A 9 -9.44 -50.60 13.20
CA GLY A 9 -10.73 -51.24 12.95
C GLY A 9 -11.70 -51.06 14.12
N LYS A 10 -11.24 -51.31 15.36
CA LYS A 10 -12.07 -51.11 16.55
C LYS A 10 -12.53 -49.66 16.73
N PHE A 11 -11.63 -48.69 16.57
CA PHE A 11 -12.00 -47.27 16.65
C PHE A 11 -13.00 -46.87 15.56
N PHE A 12 -12.84 -47.41 14.36
CA PHE A 12 -13.75 -47.15 13.25
C PHE A 12 -15.15 -47.73 13.52
N ASP A 13 -15.22 -48.98 13.97
CA ASP A 13 -16.49 -49.64 14.31
C ASP A 13 -17.21 -48.91 15.45
N GLU A 14 -16.46 -48.51 16.50
CA GLU A 14 -17.00 -47.76 17.62
C GLU A 14 -17.52 -46.38 17.20
N TYR A 15 -16.76 -45.65 16.38
CA TYR A 15 -17.19 -44.38 15.81
C TYR A 15 -18.44 -44.55 14.95
N GLN A 16 -18.50 -45.61 14.14
CA GLN A 16 -19.62 -45.87 13.25
C GLN A 16 -20.93 -46.15 14.01
N ASN A 17 -20.84 -46.83 15.15
CA ASN A 17 -22.01 -47.22 15.94
C ASN A 17 -22.44 -46.15 16.97
N ASN A 18 -21.48 -45.44 17.57
CA ASN A 18 -21.76 -44.54 18.69
C ASN A 18 -21.88 -43.05 18.32
N THR A 19 -21.48 -42.65 17.11
CA THR A 19 -21.51 -41.24 16.69
C THR A 19 -22.76 -40.90 15.87
N PRO A 20 -23.57 -39.91 16.27
CA PRO A 20 -24.73 -39.45 15.50
C PRO A 20 -24.36 -38.97 14.08
N LYS A 21 -25.24 -39.22 13.10
CA LYS A 21 -25.03 -38.80 11.69
C LYS A 21 -24.69 -37.32 11.52
N LYS A 22 -25.33 -36.43 12.29
CA LYS A 22 -25.06 -34.98 12.25
C LYS A 22 -23.61 -34.66 12.63
N LEU A 23 -23.06 -35.33 13.66
CA LEU A 23 -21.66 -35.13 14.07
C LEU A 23 -20.69 -35.68 13.02
N LYS A 24 -21.01 -36.81 12.39
CA LYS A 24 -20.18 -37.36 11.31
C LYS A 24 -20.03 -36.39 10.13
N ILE A 25 -21.05 -35.59 9.83
CA ILE A 25 -20.98 -34.55 8.80
C ILE A 25 -20.02 -33.43 9.24
N VAL A 26 -20.09 -33.00 10.50
CA VAL A 26 -19.16 -32.01 11.05
C VAL A 26 -17.73 -32.53 11.06
N ASP A 27 -17.53 -33.80 11.44
CA ASP A 27 -16.22 -34.46 11.44
C ASP A 27 -15.65 -34.57 10.00
N ALA A 28 -16.48 -34.85 9.00
CA ALA A 28 -16.08 -34.83 7.59
C ALA A 28 -15.66 -33.42 7.12
N TYR A 29 -16.40 -32.38 7.55
CA TYR A 29 -16.04 -30.99 7.28
C TYR A 29 -14.70 -30.60 7.95
N LEU A 30 -14.47 -31.03 9.20
CA LEU A 30 -13.20 -30.82 9.92
C LEU A 30 -12.02 -31.45 9.16
N VAL A 31 -12.17 -32.69 8.68
CA VAL A 31 -11.15 -33.37 7.87
C VAL A 31 -10.90 -32.59 6.57
N TYR A 32 -11.95 -32.15 5.87
CA TYR A 32 -11.81 -31.35 4.66
C TYR A 32 -11.01 -30.06 4.89
N ILE A 33 -11.34 -29.28 5.93
CA ILE A 33 -10.62 -28.04 6.25
C ILE A 33 -9.16 -28.34 6.63
N LEU A 34 -8.93 -29.37 7.44
CA LEU A 34 -7.58 -29.77 7.86
C LEU A 34 -6.71 -30.12 6.64
N LEU A 35 -7.23 -30.94 5.73
CA LEU A 35 -6.53 -31.28 4.49
C LEU A 35 -6.27 -30.04 3.63
N THR A 36 -7.24 -29.12 3.55
CA THR A 36 -7.08 -27.85 2.83
C THR A 36 -5.94 -27.02 3.43
N GLY A 37 -5.88 -26.87 4.76
CA GLY A 37 -4.80 -26.15 5.44
C GLY A 37 -3.43 -26.80 5.25
N ILE A 38 -3.36 -28.15 5.31
CA ILE A 38 -2.13 -28.91 5.03
C ILE A 38 -1.68 -28.68 3.59
N LEU A 39 -2.59 -28.74 2.62
CA LEU A 39 -2.28 -28.51 1.21
C LEU A 39 -1.78 -27.09 0.96
N GLN A 40 -2.42 -26.08 1.55
CA GLN A 40 -1.97 -24.69 1.47
C GLN A 40 -0.56 -24.53 2.05
N PHE A 41 -0.31 -25.10 3.23
CA PHE A 41 1.00 -25.04 3.89
C PHE A 41 2.07 -25.76 3.07
N ALA A 42 1.79 -26.96 2.57
CA ALA A 42 2.70 -27.70 1.71
C ALA A 42 3.00 -26.95 0.42
N TYR A 43 2.00 -26.34 -0.21
CA TYR A 43 2.20 -25.48 -1.39
C TYR A 43 3.16 -24.33 -1.07
N CYS A 44 2.97 -23.65 0.06
CA CYS A 44 3.83 -22.55 0.51
C CYS A 44 5.29 -23.02 0.72
N CYS A 45 5.50 -24.20 1.30
CA CYS A 45 6.84 -24.76 1.49
C CYS A 45 7.52 -25.20 0.17
N LEU A 46 6.76 -25.72 -0.79
CA LEU A 46 7.30 -26.32 -2.02
C LEU A 46 7.46 -25.33 -3.17
N VAL A 47 6.47 -24.45 -3.38
CA VAL A 47 6.41 -23.50 -4.49
C VAL A 47 6.91 -22.12 -4.07
N GLY A 48 6.76 -21.80 -2.78
CA GLY A 48 7.16 -20.52 -2.20
C GLY A 48 5.96 -19.68 -1.75
N THR A 49 6.27 -18.49 -1.27
CA THR A 49 5.32 -17.64 -0.55
C THR A 49 4.58 -16.65 -1.44
N PHE A 50 4.81 -16.60 -2.76
CA PHE A 50 4.16 -15.60 -3.61
C PHE A 50 2.85 -16.12 -4.24
N PRO A 51 1.71 -15.39 -4.13
CA PRO A 51 1.49 -14.17 -3.34
C PRO A 51 1.20 -14.43 -1.84
N PHE A 52 1.96 -13.76 -0.96
CA PHE A 52 1.97 -14.10 0.48
C PHE A 52 0.66 -13.76 1.18
N ASN A 53 0.05 -12.63 0.81
CA ASN A 53 -1.19 -12.18 1.41
C ASN A 53 -2.35 -13.14 1.09
N SER A 54 -2.38 -13.72 -0.10
CA SER A 54 -3.39 -14.71 -0.49
C SER A 54 -3.18 -16.02 0.25
N PHE A 55 -1.93 -16.48 0.41
CA PHE A 55 -1.62 -17.64 1.24
C PHE A 55 -2.04 -17.40 2.71
N LEU A 56 -1.63 -16.28 3.30
CA LEU A 56 -1.89 -15.97 4.70
C LEU A 56 -3.39 -15.85 4.98
N SER A 57 -4.14 -15.17 4.12
CA SER A 57 -5.60 -15.06 4.19
C SER A 57 -6.28 -16.42 4.10
N GLY A 58 -5.88 -17.25 3.12
CA GLY A 58 -6.40 -18.61 2.97
C GLY A 58 -6.09 -19.49 4.18
N PHE A 59 -4.86 -19.43 4.69
CA PHE A 59 -4.44 -20.24 5.83
C PHE A 59 -5.15 -19.84 7.12
N ILE A 60 -5.22 -18.53 7.43
CA ILE A 60 -5.97 -18.02 8.59
C ILE A 60 -7.45 -18.39 8.48
N SER A 61 -8.03 -18.32 7.27
CA SER A 61 -9.41 -18.77 7.04
C SER A 61 -9.60 -20.24 7.39
N THR A 62 -8.70 -21.14 6.93
CA THR A 62 -8.81 -22.58 7.24
C THR A 62 -8.67 -22.86 8.74
N VAL A 63 -7.69 -22.25 9.42
CA VAL A 63 -7.51 -22.41 10.87
C VAL A 63 -8.74 -21.92 11.64
N SER A 64 -9.27 -20.76 11.27
CA SER A 64 -10.44 -20.17 11.94
C SER A 64 -11.70 -21.01 11.70
N CYS A 65 -11.96 -21.43 10.46
CA CYS A 65 -13.08 -22.34 10.14
C CYS A 65 -12.96 -23.67 10.91
N PHE A 66 -11.75 -24.21 11.06
CA PHE A 66 -11.51 -25.43 11.84
C PHE A 66 -11.87 -25.23 13.31
N ILE A 67 -11.43 -24.14 13.93
CA ILE A 67 -11.76 -23.81 15.33
C ILE A 67 -13.28 -23.66 15.50
N LEU A 68 -13.94 -22.93 14.61
CA LEU A 68 -15.41 -22.76 14.64
C LEU A 68 -16.13 -24.11 14.51
N ALA A 69 -15.66 -25.00 13.63
CA ALA A 69 -16.22 -26.34 13.45
C ALA A 69 -15.98 -27.24 14.67
N VAL A 70 -14.83 -27.14 15.34
CA VAL A 70 -14.57 -27.83 16.61
C VAL A 70 -15.52 -27.33 17.69
N CYS A 71 -15.76 -26.02 17.79
CA CYS A 71 -16.73 -25.45 18.73
C CYS A 71 -18.14 -25.99 18.46
N LEU A 72 -18.59 -25.99 17.19
CA LEU A 72 -19.88 -26.56 16.81
C LEU A 72 -19.96 -28.05 17.19
N ARG A 73 -18.91 -28.82 16.91
CA ARG A 73 -18.84 -30.25 17.24
C ARG A 73 -18.97 -30.46 18.75
N LEU A 74 -18.24 -29.69 19.56
CA LEU A 74 -18.26 -29.78 21.02
C LEU A 74 -19.65 -29.45 21.59
N GLN A 75 -20.28 -28.38 21.10
CA GLN A 75 -21.62 -27.94 21.53
C GLN A 75 -22.73 -28.89 21.08
N SER A 76 -22.58 -29.51 19.90
CA SER A 76 -23.58 -30.42 19.33
C SER A 76 -23.47 -31.86 19.83
N ASN A 77 -22.38 -32.21 20.53
CA ASN A 77 -22.19 -33.56 21.04
C ASN A 77 -23.10 -33.81 22.26
N PRO A 78 -24.04 -34.79 22.20
CA PRO A 78 -24.92 -35.11 23.31
C PRO A 78 -24.18 -35.45 24.61
N GLN A 79 -22.97 -36.02 24.52
CA GLN A 79 -22.13 -36.34 25.68
C GLN A 79 -21.66 -35.10 26.43
N ASN A 80 -21.55 -33.95 25.74
CA ASN A 80 -21.08 -32.70 26.33
C ASN A 80 -22.23 -31.81 26.84
N LYS A 81 -23.48 -32.28 26.81
CA LYS A 81 -24.66 -31.46 27.16
C LYS A 81 -24.57 -30.83 28.55
N ALA A 82 -23.92 -31.50 29.50
CA ALA A 82 -23.70 -30.98 30.86
C ALA A 82 -22.74 -29.78 30.91
N GLN A 83 -21.84 -29.63 29.94
CA GLN A 83 -20.88 -28.53 29.84
C GLN A 83 -21.47 -27.30 29.12
N PHE A 84 -22.49 -27.49 28.29
CA PHE A 84 -23.11 -26.46 27.46
C PHE A 84 -24.59 -26.26 27.82
N ILE A 85 -24.88 -26.01 29.10
CA ILE A 85 -26.24 -25.84 29.62
C ILE A 85 -26.88 -24.60 28.97
N GLY A 86 -28.09 -24.78 28.42
CA GLY A 86 -28.84 -23.70 27.77
C GLY A 86 -28.47 -23.45 26.30
N ILE A 87 -27.51 -24.20 25.74
CA ILE A 87 -27.18 -24.15 24.32
C ILE A 87 -27.82 -25.35 23.62
N SER A 88 -28.79 -25.10 22.74
CA SER A 88 -29.34 -26.13 21.88
C SER A 88 -28.42 -26.37 20.66
N PRO A 89 -28.45 -27.57 20.04
CA PRO A 89 -27.72 -27.82 18.80
C PRO A 89 -28.08 -26.85 17.68
N GLU A 90 -29.35 -26.42 17.59
CA GLU A 90 -29.82 -25.45 16.60
C GLU A 90 -29.22 -24.07 16.85
N ARG A 91 -29.10 -23.66 18.12
CA ARG A 91 -28.43 -22.40 18.49
C ARG A 91 -26.94 -22.46 18.20
N GLY A 92 -26.25 -23.53 18.59
CA GLY A 92 -24.82 -23.71 18.27
C GLY A 92 -24.55 -23.69 16.77
N PHE A 93 -25.46 -24.27 15.96
CA PHE A 93 -25.39 -24.16 14.50
C PHE A 93 -25.62 -22.73 13.98
N ALA A 94 -26.59 -22.00 14.54
CA ALA A 94 -26.81 -20.61 14.17
C ALA A 94 -25.60 -19.71 14.50
N ASP A 95 -25.02 -19.88 15.68
CA ASP A 95 -23.80 -19.17 16.12
C ASP A 95 -22.62 -19.50 15.20
N PHE A 96 -22.49 -20.77 14.78
CA PHE A 96 -21.48 -21.20 13.81
C PHE A 96 -21.63 -20.50 12.45
N ILE A 97 -22.85 -20.40 11.91
CA ILE A 97 -23.10 -19.72 10.63
C ILE A 97 -22.83 -18.22 10.74
N PHE A 98 -23.31 -17.59 11.82
CA PHE A 98 -23.07 -16.17 12.07
C PHE A 98 -21.58 -15.87 12.19
N ALA A 99 -20.84 -16.67 12.96
CA ALA A 99 -19.39 -16.55 13.10
C ALA A 99 -18.67 -16.74 11.76
N HIS A 100 -19.13 -17.65 10.89
CA HIS A 100 -18.58 -17.81 9.54
C HIS A 100 -18.78 -16.55 8.69
N ILE A 101 -19.95 -15.94 8.73
CA ILE A 101 -20.22 -14.72 7.97
C ILE A 101 -19.31 -13.59 8.44
N VAL A 102 -19.21 -13.37 9.76
CA VAL A 102 -18.34 -12.34 10.34
C VAL A 102 -16.87 -12.59 9.98
N LEU A 103 -16.40 -13.83 10.13
CA LEU A 103 -15.03 -14.23 9.80
C LEU A 103 -14.67 -13.90 8.35
N HIS A 104 -15.54 -14.25 7.39
CA HIS A 104 -15.24 -14.05 5.97
C HIS A 104 -15.35 -12.57 5.55
N ILE A 105 -16.19 -11.77 6.23
CA ILE A 105 -16.22 -10.31 6.03
C ILE A 105 -14.90 -9.70 6.52
N ASP A 106 -14.46 -10.05 7.72
CA ASP A 106 -13.22 -9.52 8.31
C ASP A 106 -12.00 -9.93 7.47
N ILE A 107 -11.87 -11.21 7.11
CA ILE A 107 -10.78 -11.69 6.24
C ILE A 107 -10.76 -10.95 4.90
N LYS A 108 -11.92 -10.63 4.32
CA LYS A 108 -12.01 -9.89 3.06
C LYS A 108 -11.54 -8.44 3.20
N GLU A 109 -11.95 -7.76 4.28
CA GLU A 109 -11.48 -6.40 4.56
C GLU A 109 -9.98 -6.36 4.86
N GLN A 110 -9.47 -7.30 5.67
CA GLN A 110 -8.03 -7.44 5.93
C GLN A 110 -7.25 -7.71 4.64
N TYR A 111 -7.72 -8.65 3.80
CA TYR A 111 -7.08 -8.94 2.52
C TYR A 111 -7.04 -7.71 1.61
N LYS A 112 -8.15 -6.96 1.54
CA LYS A 112 -8.22 -5.72 0.77
C LYS A 112 -7.24 -4.66 1.30
N ALA A 113 -7.15 -4.50 2.62
CA ALA A 113 -6.19 -3.60 3.24
C ALA A 113 -4.73 -4.02 2.99
N MET A 114 -4.45 -5.33 2.96
CA MET A 114 -3.13 -5.87 2.65
C MET A 114 -2.73 -5.74 1.18
N ASP A 115 -3.71 -5.65 0.26
CA ASP A 115 -3.49 -5.50 -1.18
C ASP A 115 -3.54 -4.02 -1.64
N GLU A 116 -3.92 -3.10 -0.76
CA GLU A 116 -3.91 -1.67 -1.03
C GLU A 116 -2.49 -1.13 -1.01
N LYS A 117 -2.01 -0.64 -2.16
CA LYS A 117 -0.68 -0.05 -2.31
C LYS A 117 -0.70 1.42 -1.93
N LEU A 118 0.36 1.91 -1.30
CA LEU A 118 0.46 3.31 -0.89
C LEU A 118 1.11 4.17 -1.98
N ILE A 119 0.47 5.29 -2.33
CA ILE A 119 1.06 6.40 -3.07
C ILE A 119 1.15 7.57 -2.12
N VAL A 120 2.31 8.23 -2.06
CA VAL A 120 2.47 9.45 -1.29
C VAL A 120 2.62 10.62 -2.26
N VAL A 121 1.82 11.67 -2.05
CA VAL A 121 1.94 12.91 -2.79
C VAL A 121 2.19 14.05 -1.81
N THR A 122 3.26 14.80 -2.03
CA THR A 122 3.59 15.94 -1.16
C THR A 122 3.35 17.26 -1.87
N GLY A 123 2.96 18.28 -1.12
CA GLY A 123 2.98 19.68 -1.56
C GLY A 123 3.57 20.57 -0.46
N TYR A 124 4.02 21.77 -0.81
CA TYR A 124 4.59 22.69 0.16
C TYR A 124 3.53 23.61 0.78
N GLY A 125 3.65 23.87 2.08
CA GLY A 125 2.89 24.93 2.75
C GLY A 125 3.25 26.34 2.27
N ILE A 126 2.71 27.34 2.95
CA ILE A 126 2.99 28.75 2.67
C ILE A 126 4.47 29.09 2.97
N PHE A 127 5.04 30.01 2.19
CA PHE A 127 6.39 30.54 2.41
C PHE A 127 6.53 31.94 1.79
N LYS A 128 7.66 32.62 2.02
CA LYS A 128 7.91 33.97 1.51
C LYS A 128 7.72 34.06 -0.02
N GLY A 129 6.83 34.93 -0.49
CA GLY A 129 6.42 35.03 -1.90
C GLY A 129 5.22 34.17 -2.32
N HIS A 130 4.75 33.28 -1.44
CA HIS A 130 3.53 32.47 -1.55
C HIS A 130 2.80 32.48 -0.19
N GLU A 131 2.58 33.68 0.32
CA GLU A 131 2.23 33.92 1.73
C GLU A 131 0.74 33.67 2.00
N GLU A 132 -0.11 33.71 0.97
CA GLU A 132 -1.54 33.39 1.08
C GLU A 132 -1.84 31.94 0.68
N LYS A 133 -1.26 31.47 -0.44
CA LYS A 133 -1.49 30.12 -0.98
C LYS A 133 -0.27 29.59 -1.74
N ASN A 134 -0.05 28.28 -1.64
CA ASN A 134 0.96 27.57 -2.42
C ASN A 134 0.28 26.65 -3.45
N ALA A 135 0.52 26.90 -4.74
CA ALA A 135 -0.10 26.16 -5.85
C ALA A 135 0.07 24.64 -5.73
N SER A 136 1.22 24.19 -5.21
CA SER A 136 1.48 22.76 -5.03
C SER A 136 0.51 22.12 -4.04
N TRP A 137 0.35 22.69 -2.84
CA TRP A 137 -0.51 22.12 -1.82
C TRP A 137 -2.00 22.25 -2.14
N GLU A 138 -2.42 23.41 -2.69
CA GLU A 138 -3.81 23.60 -3.12
C GLU A 138 -4.24 22.54 -4.14
N ALA A 139 -3.36 22.16 -5.08
CA ALA A 139 -3.63 21.10 -6.04
C ALA A 139 -3.59 19.70 -5.41
N VAL A 140 -2.60 19.42 -4.54
CA VAL A 140 -2.45 18.11 -3.89
C VAL A 140 -3.65 17.77 -2.98
N GLN A 141 -4.22 18.76 -2.29
CA GLN A 141 -5.39 18.56 -1.44
C GLN A 141 -6.62 18.06 -2.23
N LEU A 142 -6.76 18.51 -3.49
CA LEU A 142 -7.87 18.19 -4.39
C LEU A 142 -7.76 16.79 -5.02
N LEU A 143 -6.61 16.11 -4.90
CA LEU A 143 -6.47 14.74 -5.38
C LEU A 143 -7.47 13.80 -4.67
N PRO A 144 -7.94 12.71 -5.31
CA PRO A 144 -8.73 11.71 -4.60
C PRO A 144 -7.89 11.01 -3.51
N ASN A 145 -8.55 10.39 -2.53
CA ASN A 145 -7.87 9.63 -1.48
C ASN A 145 -7.54 8.19 -1.91
N GLN A 146 -8.17 7.71 -2.99
CA GLN A 146 -7.98 6.37 -3.53
C GLN A 146 -7.97 6.43 -5.06
N LEU A 147 -7.24 5.49 -5.64
CA LEU A 147 -7.09 5.32 -7.08
C LEU A 147 -7.12 3.82 -7.38
N LYS A 148 -7.82 3.42 -8.45
CA LYS A 148 -7.80 2.05 -8.93
C LYS A 148 -7.29 2.05 -10.37
N ILE A 149 -6.23 1.30 -10.62
CA ILE A 149 -5.69 1.07 -11.96
C ILE A 149 -5.64 -0.44 -12.16
N ASP A 150 -6.30 -0.91 -13.21
CA ASP A 150 -6.56 -2.32 -13.48
C ASP A 150 -7.20 -3.02 -12.26
N GLU A 151 -6.55 -4.05 -11.72
CA GLU A 151 -6.99 -4.78 -10.53
C GLU A 151 -6.36 -4.27 -9.22
N LYS A 152 -5.43 -3.32 -9.29
CA LYS A 152 -4.70 -2.81 -8.11
C LYS A 152 -5.40 -1.60 -7.50
N ASN A 153 -5.56 -1.65 -6.18
CA ASN A 153 -6.08 -0.52 -5.40
C ASN A 153 -4.91 0.25 -4.79
N TYR A 154 -4.99 1.57 -4.88
CA TYR A 154 -4.00 2.48 -4.33
C TYR A 154 -4.66 3.46 -3.37
N LYS A 155 -4.04 3.63 -2.20
CA LYS A 155 -4.32 4.73 -1.28
C LYS A 155 -3.41 5.90 -1.60
N ILE A 156 -3.96 7.09 -1.69
CA ILE A 156 -3.20 8.33 -1.87
C ILE A 156 -3.13 9.05 -0.53
N GLU A 157 -1.95 9.06 0.08
CA GLU A 157 -1.66 9.85 1.27
C GLU A 157 -1.03 11.19 0.87
N LYS A 158 -1.64 12.28 1.35
CA LYS A 158 -1.24 13.66 1.03
C LYS A 158 -0.49 14.25 2.21
N ILE A 159 0.72 14.75 1.97
CA ILE A 159 1.56 15.30 3.05
C ILE A 159 1.99 16.71 2.71
N GLN A 160 1.69 17.64 3.61
CA GLN A 160 2.21 19.00 3.51
C GLN A 160 3.62 19.05 4.08
N LEU A 161 4.56 19.65 3.33
CA LEU A 161 5.92 19.92 3.75
C LEU A 161 6.07 21.38 4.15
N ALA A 162 6.77 21.65 5.24
CA ALA A 162 7.31 22.98 5.51
C ALA A 162 8.48 23.26 4.56
N VAL A 163 8.73 24.55 4.28
CA VAL A 163 9.88 24.98 3.47
C VAL A 163 11.12 25.10 4.37
N GLU A 164 11.47 23.98 5.02
CA GLU A 164 12.52 23.85 6.03
C GLU A 164 13.30 22.55 5.80
N TYR A 165 14.62 22.58 5.94
CA TYR A 165 15.45 21.38 5.73
C TYR A 165 15.16 20.28 6.75
N ASP A 166 14.98 20.67 8.03
CA ASP A 166 14.70 19.74 9.13
C ASP A 166 13.36 18.99 8.94
N ASP A 167 12.32 19.68 8.45
CA ASP A 167 11.02 19.07 8.17
C ASP A 167 11.11 18.11 6.98
N VAL A 168 11.81 18.50 5.90
CA VAL A 168 12.04 17.60 4.76
C VAL A 168 12.76 16.32 5.20
N ASP A 169 13.78 16.43 6.04
CA ASP A 169 14.51 15.26 6.55
C ASP A 169 13.60 14.28 7.28
N LYS A 170 12.83 14.80 8.24
CA LYS A 170 11.88 14.02 9.02
C LYS A 170 10.81 13.38 8.13
N LYS A 171 10.24 14.16 7.20
CA LYS A 171 9.14 13.71 6.35
C LYS A 171 9.59 12.70 5.31
N VAL A 172 10.75 12.85 4.71
CA VAL A 172 11.29 11.83 3.78
C VAL A 172 11.49 10.51 4.53
N ASP A 173 12.09 10.52 5.71
CA ASP A 173 12.27 9.28 6.48
C ASP A 173 10.92 8.65 6.89
N GLU A 174 9.95 9.46 7.32
CA GLU A 174 8.58 9.00 7.63
C GLU A 174 7.91 8.36 6.39
N ILE A 175 7.96 9.03 5.24
CA ILE A 175 7.36 8.58 3.98
C ILE A 175 7.93 7.23 3.56
N TRP A 176 9.26 7.12 3.49
CA TRP A 176 9.90 5.91 2.99
C TRP A 176 9.86 4.74 3.98
N SER A 177 9.66 5.01 5.28
CA SER A 177 9.38 3.95 6.27
C SER A 177 8.07 3.21 6.00
N LYS A 178 7.10 3.85 5.33
CA LYS A 178 5.80 3.26 4.93
C LYS A 178 5.88 2.40 3.66
N ASN A 179 7.07 2.30 3.05
CA ASN A 179 7.32 1.57 1.80
C ASN A 179 6.31 1.87 0.65
N PRO A 180 6.14 3.14 0.25
CA PRO A 180 5.17 3.53 -0.77
C PRO A 180 5.53 2.97 -2.15
N GLU A 181 4.54 2.57 -2.96
CA GLU A 181 4.73 2.12 -4.34
C GLU A 181 5.22 3.26 -5.25
N LEU A 182 4.82 4.50 -4.95
CA LEU A 182 5.17 5.71 -5.69
C LEU A 182 5.16 6.92 -4.75
N VAL A 183 6.14 7.81 -4.89
CA VAL A 183 6.24 9.10 -4.21
C VAL A 183 6.35 10.20 -5.25
N ILE A 184 5.38 11.12 -5.25
CA ILE A 184 5.39 12.31 -6.11
C ILE A 184 5.49 13.55 -5.22
N HIS A 185 6.58 14.30 -5.39
CA HIS A 185 6.77 15.58 -4.73
C HIS A 185 6.33 16.70 -5.66
N VAL A 186 5.49 17.60 -5.17
CA VAL A 186 4.98 18.73 -5.94
C VAL A 186 5.49 20.04 -5.36
N GLY A 187 6.06 20.90 -6.21
CA GLY A 187 6.52 22.24 -5.84
C GLY A 187 6.01 23.29 -6.82
N VAL A 188 5.91 24.53 -6.37
CA VAL A 188 5.57 25.66 -7.25
C VAL A 188 6.82 26.19 -7.96
N ASN A 189 6.72 26.43 -9.27
CA ASN A 189 7.71 27.18 -10.03
C ASN A 189 7.03 28.41 -10.64
N GLY A 190 7.34 29.59 -10.09
CA GLY A 190 6.67 30.83 -10.48
C GLY A 190 6.96 31.32 -11.91
N SER A 191 7.97 30.76 -12.56
CA SER A 191 8.32 31.06 -13.96
C SER A 191 7.80 30.01 -14.94
N ALA A 192 7.24 28.90 -14.45
CA ALA A 192 6.71 27.85 -15.30
C ALA A 192 5.35 28.26 -15.90
N CYS A 193 5.15 27.93 -17.18
CA CYS A 193 3.85 28.05 -17.86
C CYS A 193 3.19 26.69 -18.14
N LYS A 194 3.83 25.60 -17.70
CA LYS A 194 3.45 24.20 -17.91
C LYS A 194 3.76 23.38 -16.66
N ILE A 195 3.17 22.21 -16.53
CA ILE A 195 3.57 21.23 -15.50
C ILE A 195 4.88 20.57 -15.94
N LEU A 196 5.92 20.70 -15.12
CA LEU A 196 7.26 20.21 -15.41
C LEU A 196 7.50 18.90 -14.64
N LEU A 197 7.87 17.84 -15.34
CA LEU A 197 8.29 16.57 -14.73
C LEU A 197 9.82 16.51 -14.70
N GLU A 198 10.40 16.40 -13.51
CA GLU A 198 11.84 16.53 -13.31
C GLU A 198 12.55 15.19 -13.42
N LYS A 199 13.52 15.07 -14.33
CA LYS A 199 14.30 13.84 -14.55
C LYS A 199 15.31 13.56 -13.44
N CYS A 200 15.69 14.58 -12.67
CA CYS A 200 16.85 14.49 -11.80
C CYS A 200 16.87 15.55 -10.71
N ALA A 201 17.69 15.31 -9.69
CA ALA A 201 18.08 16.31 -8.70
C ALA A 201 19.61 16.43 -8.64
N LYS A 202 20.10 17.65 -8.42
CA LYS A 202 21.52 17.95 -8.20
C LYS A 202 21.77 18.21 -6.73
N ASN A 203 22.93 17.81 -6.24
CA ASN A 203 23.40 18.13 -4.90
C ASN A 203 23.94 19.56 -4.84
N GLY A 204 24.27 20.06 -3.65
CA GLY A 204 24.78 21.42 -3.45
C GLY A 204 23.68 22.43 -3.13
N PHE A 205 23.30 22.52 -1.84
CA PHE A 205 22.24 23.41 -1.35
C PHE A 205 22.84 24.48 -0.43
N MET A 206 22.88 25.72 -0.91
CA MET A 206 23.45 26.87 -0.17
C MET A 206 22.41 27.88 0.32
N SER A 207 21.18 27.75 -0.18
CA SER A 207 20.11 28.71 0.10
C SER A 207 19.58 28.54 1.53
N LYS A 208 19.26 29.67 2.15
CA LYS A 208 18.55 29.72 3.43
C LYS A 208 17.11 29.24 3.26
N ASP A 209 16.63 28.41 4.17
CA ASP A 209 15.24 27.98 4.23
C ASP A 209 14.33 29.07 4.81
N PHE A 210 13.04 28.75 5.01
CA PHE A 210 12.06 29.71 5.52
C PHE A 210 12.39 30.24 6.93
N CYS A 211 13.02 29.42 7.77
CA CYS A 211 13.51 29.81 9.10
C CYS A 211 14.89 30.49 9.05
N SER A 212 15.37 30.87 7.87
CA SER A 212 16.69 31.47 7.65
C SER A 212 17.87 30.56 8.02
N LYS A 213 17.66 29.24 8.10
CA LYS A 213 18.71 28.23 8.36
C LYS A 213 19.30 27.73 7.04
N THR A 214 20.54 27.24 7.09
CA THR A 214 21.19 26.53 5.99
C THR A 214 21.60 25.14 6.46
N LEU A 215 21.86 24.23 5.51
CA LEU A 215 22.55 22.99 5.82
C LEU A 215 23.96 23.26 6.37
N CYS A 216 24.47 22.34 7.18
CA CYS A 216 25.83 22.41 7.72
C CYS A 216 26.90 22.16 6.64
N ASP A 217 26.64 21.22 5.71
CA ASP A 217 27.45 20.99 4.50
C ASP A 217 26.53 21.20 3.30
N PRO A 218 26.86 22.10 2.35
CA PRO A 218 26.09 22.26 1.12
C PRO A 218 25.99 20.98 0.29
N VAL A 219 26.99 20.10 0.36
CA VAL A 219 26.99 18.80 -0.32
C VAL A 219 26.53 17.72 0.65
N VAL A 220 25.29 17.29 0.49
CA VAL A 220 24.66 16.28 1.33
C VAL A 220 25.34 14.94 1.14
N CYS A 221 25.70 14.28 2.24
CA CYS A 221 26.12 12.89 2.22
C CYS A 221 24.89 11.98 2.28
N LEU A 222 24.52 11.42 1.13
CA LEU A 222 23.37 10.55 0.96
C LEU A 222 23.66 9.14 1.48
N LYS A 223 22.64 8.44 1.97
CA LYS A 223 22.82 7.15 2.65
C LYS A 223 23.23 6.06 1.67
N ASN A 224 22.62 6.03 0.50
CA ASN A 224 22.86 4.98 -0.50
C ASN A 224 23.85 5.42 -1.58
N SER A 225 23.89 6.72 -1.89
CA SER A 225 24.67 7.29 -3.00
C SER A 225 25.87 8.15 -2.57
N GLY A 226 26.15 8.26 -1.27
CA GLY A 226 27.26 9.07 -0.75
C GLY A 226 27.17 10.55 -1.17
N LYS A 227 28.29 11.17 -1.56
CA LYS A 227 28.33 12.56 -2.05
C LYS A 227 28.06 12.70 -3.56
N CYS A 228 27.21 11.84 -4.12
CA CYS A 228 26.83 11.91 -5.52
C CYS A 228 26.28 13.31 -5.86
N GLN A 229 26.72 13.87 -7.00
CA GLN A 229 26.37 15.23 -7.41
C GLN A 229 25.02 15.31 -8.12
N ARG A 230 24.53 14.19 -8.65
CA ARG A 230 23.29 14.14 -9.42
C ARG A 230 22.68 12.75 -9.34
N LEU A 231 21.40 12.68 -9.03
CA LEU A 231 20.61 11.45 -9.13
C LEU A 231 19.50 11.65 -10.16
N GLU A 232 19.17 10.59 -10.89
CA GLU A 232 18.13 10.58 -11.92
C GLU A 232 17.04 9.57 -11.56
N THR A 233 15.80 9.89 -11.91
CA THR A 233 14.69 8.94 -11.77
C THR A 233 14.79 7.85 -12.84
N LYS A 234 14.36 6.65 -12.50
CA LYS A 234 14.16 5.54 -13.44
C LYS A 234 12.74 5.55 -14.03
N ILE A 235 11.90 6.51 -13.66
CA ILE A 235 10.62 6.74 -14.32
C ILE A 235 10.89 7.38 -15.70
N ASP A 236 10.30 6.84 -16.76
CA ASP A 236 10.47 7.34 -18.12
C ASP A 236 9.71 8.67 -18.33
N VAL A 237 10.30 9.76 -17.85
CA VAL A 237 9.70 11.10 -17.89
C VAL A 237 9.43 11.56 -19.33
N ASP A 238 10.28 11.21 -20.29
CA ASP A 238 10.08 11.59 -21.68
C ASP A 238 8.87 10.88 -22.29
N LYS A 239 8.72 9.58 -22.03
CA LYS A 239 7.56 8.82 -22.48
C LYS A 239 6.27 9.30 -21.82
N ILE A 240 6.31 9.54 -20.51
CA ILE A 240 5.13 10.02 -19.76
C ILE A 240 4.68 11.39 -20.29
N THR A 241 5.61 12.36 -20.42
CA THR A 241 5.24 13.70 -20.90
C THR A 241 4.72 13.66 -22.34
N ARG A 242 5.33 12.84 -23.21
CA ARG A 242 4.85 12.65 -24.59
C ARG A 242 3.44 12.06 -24.63
N SER A 243 3.18 10.98 -23.89
CA SER A 243 1.86 10.34 -23.83
C SER A 243 0.78 11.25 -23.24
N LEU A 244 1.10 12.01 -22.19
CA LEU A 244 0.15 12.95 -21.60
C LEU A 244 -0.21 14.07 -22.58
N ASN A 245 0.77 14.60 -23.31
CA ASN A 245 0.55 15.71 -24.23
C ASN A 245 -0.24 15.34 -25.49
N GLU A 246 -0.36 14.06 -25.84
CA GLU A 246 -1.26 13.58 -26.91
C GLU A 246 -2.74 13.88 -26.58
N THR A 247 -3.09 13.94 -25.28
CA THR A 247 -4.48 14.04 -24.81
C THR A 247 -4.77 15.28 -23.97
N HIS A 248 -3.75 16.03 -23.53
CA HIS A 248 -3.89 17.13 -22.57
C HIS A 248 -3.25 18.44 -23.06
N CYS A 249 -3.47 18.80 -24.32
CA CYS A 249 -3.20 20.14 -24.86
C CYS A 249 -1.79 20.69 -24.56
N ASN A 250 -0.76 19.84 -24.61
CA ASN A 250 0.64 20.22 -24.38
C ASN A 250 0.92 20.84 -22.99
N MET A 251 0.15 20.44 -21.96
CA MET A 251 0.26 20.92 -20.57
C MET A 251 1.57 20.52 -19.87
N PHE A 252 2.25 19.48 -20.35
CA PHE A 252 3.39 18.87 -19.66
C PHE A 252 4.71 19.11 -20.39
N THR A 253 5.81 19.20 -19.64
CA THR A 253 7.17 19.31 -20.19
C THR A 253 8.14 18.51 -19.34
N ALA A 254 9.06 17.78 -19.97
CA ALA A 254 10.16 17.13 -19.26
C ALA A 254 11.25 18.16 -18.92
N SER A 255 11.76 18.15 -17.70
CA SER A 255 12.80 19.05 -17.20
C SER A 255 13.95 18.26 -16.59
N SER A 256 15.14 18.85 -16.58
CA SER A 256 16.35 18.27 -15.94
C SER A 256 16.94 19.22 -14.91
N ASP A 257 16.10 20.11 -14.38
CA ASP A 257 16.47 21.13 -13.43
C ASP A 257 15.34 21.43 -12.45
N VAL A 258 15.28 20.63 -11.38
CA VAL A 258 14.41 20.85 -10.22
C VAL A 258 14.89 22.02 -9.34
N GLY A 259 16.02 22.64 -9.66
CA GLY A 259 16.66 23.66 -8.83
C GLY A 259 17.40 23.10 -7.59
N GLN A 260 18.11 23.99 -6.90
CA GLN A 260 18.96 23.67 -5.73
C GLN A 260 18.46 24.34 -4.44
N TYR A 261 17.14 24.41 -4.29
CA TYR A 261 16.47 24.81 -3.05
C TYR A 261 15.75 23.58 -2.45
N LEU A 262 14.69 23.77 -1.65
CA LEU A 262 14.01 22.67 -0.97
C LEU A 262 13.34 21.68 -1.94
N CYS A 263 12.86 22.12 -3.10
CA CYS A 263 12.33 21.24 -4.15
C CYS A 263 13.39 20.19 -4.59
N GLY A 264 14.59 20.66 -4.92
CA GLY A 264 15.69 19.76 -5.27
C GLY A 264 16.17 18.92 -4.10
N TYR A 265 16.12 19.46 -2.87
CA TYR A 265 16.56 18.76 -1.67
C TYR A 265 15.67 17.55 -1.35
N VAL A 266 14.34 17.74 -1.30
CA VAL A 266 13.40 16.63 -1.08
C VAL A 266 13.51 15.60 -2.20
N TYR A 267 13.65 16.05 -3.45
CA TYR A 267 13.75 15.14 -4.58
C TYR A 267 15.02 14.30 -4.54
N LEU A 268 16.18 14.92 -4.26
CA LEU A 268 17.45 14.23 -4.13
C LEU A 268 17.41 13.16 -3.04
N LYS A 269 16.83 13.48 -1.87
CA LYS A 269 16.70 12.50 -0.78
C LYS A 269 15.77 11.34 -1.14
N SER A 270 14.67 11.59 -1.82
CA SER A 270 13.76 10.52 -2.28
C SER A 270 14.37 9.67 -3.41
N LEU A 271 15.13 10.26 -4.33
CA LEU A 271 15.87 9.52 -5.36
C LEU A 271 16.95 8.62 -4.73
N ASP A 272 17.60 9.06 -3.64
CA ASP A 272 18.56 8.21 -2.92
C ASP A 272 17.88 6.98 -2.29
N LYS A 273 16.63 7.11 -1.84
CA LYS A 273 15.86 6.00 -1.25
C LYS A 273 15.47 4.98 -2.32
N ASP A 274 14.84 5.43 -3.40
CA ASP A 274 14.52 4.58 -4.54
C ASP A 274 14.24 5.43 -5.81
N PRO A 275 15.18 5.46 -6.78
CA PRO A 275 15.00 6.25 -7.99
C PRO A 275 13.92 5.69 -8.91
N SER A 276 13.45 4.46 -8.69
CA SER A 276 12.39 3.85 -9.49
C SER A 276 10.98 4.22 -9.03
N ARG A 277 10.84 4.82 -7.84
CA ARG A 277 9.55 5.16 -7.22
C ARG A 277 9.41 6.65 -6.88
N ALA A 278 10.37 7.49 -7.25
CA ALA A 278 10.37 8.91 -6.90
C ALA A 278 10.32 9.78 -8.16
N LEU A 279 9.42 10.76 -8.17
CA LEU A 279 9.34 11.82 -9.18
C LEU A 279 9.07 13.16 -8.51
N PHE A 280 9.62 14.24 -9.07
CA PHE A 280 9.25 15.60 -8.71
C PHE A 280 8.50 16.26 -9.85
N VAL A 281 7.45 17.01 -9.51
CA VAL A 281 6.59 17.74 -10.43
C VAL A 281 6.54 19.21 -10.02
N HIS A 282 7.05 20.10 -10.87
CA HIS A 282 6.85 21.53 -10.70
C HIS A 282 5.54 21.96 -11.36
N VAL A 283 4.73 22.73 -10.64
CA VAL A 283 3.48 23.31 -11.14
C VAL A 283 3.60 24.84 -11.27
N PRO A 284 2.92 25.45 -12.24
CA PRO A 284 2.82 26.90 -12.33
C PRO A 284 2.13 27.55 -11.11
N CYS A 285 2.18 28.88 -11.05
CA CYS A 285 1.39 29.64 -10.08
C CYS A 285 -0.12 29.43 -10.30
N ILE A 286 -0.90 29.59 -9.23
CA ILE A 286 -2.36 29.52 -9.27
C ILE A 286 -2.90 30.52 -10.31
N ASP A 287 -3.84 30.05 -11.13
CA ASP A 287 -4.50 30.79 -12.20
C ASP A 287 -3.54 31.34 -13.27
N LYS A 288 -2.33 30.75 -13.37
CA LYS A 288 -1.27 31.18 -14.29
C LYS A 288 -0.45 30.00 -14.81
N PRO A 289 -0.91 29.25 -15.84
CA PRO A 289 -2.14 29.45 -16.61
C PRO A 289 -3.31 28.57 -16.15
N TYR A 290 -3.11 27.73 -15.14
CA TYR A 290 -4.07 26.73 -14.70
C TYR A 290 -4.60 27.08 -13.31
N ASN A 291 -5.90 26.85 -13.09
CA ASN A 291 -6.44 26.89 -11.73
C ASN A 291 -6.00 25.64 -10.94
N SER A 292 -6.31 25.59 -9.64
CA SER A 292 -5.91 24.47 -8.77
C SER A 292 -6.54 23.14 -9.19
N GLN A 293 -7.76 23.14 -9.76
CA GLN A 293 -8.45 21.92 -10.18
C GLN A 293 -7.82 21.32 -11.45
N ASP A 294 -7.47 22.17 -12.42
CA ASP A 294 -6.75 21.76 -13.63
C ASP A 294 -5.36 21.23 -13.26
N THR A 295 -4.67 21.91 -12.35
CA THR A 295 -3.37 21.47 -11.83
C THR A 295 -3.47 20.12 -11.11
N ALA A 296 -4.49 19.92 -10.25
CA ALA A 296 -4.75 18.66 -9.58
C ALA A 296 -5.06 17.53 -10.56
N THR A 297 -5.85 17.82 -11.59
CA THR A 297 -6.13 16.87 -12.69
C THR A 297 -4.84 16.49 -13.41
N GLY A 298 -3.98 17.46 -13.70
CA GLY A 298 -2.68 17.21 -14.32
C GLY A 298 -1.78 16.31 -13.47
N ILE A 299 -1.66 16.59 -12.17
CA ILE A 299 -0.91 15.75 -11.22
C ILE A 299 -1.51 14.33 -11.16
N PHE A 300 -2.83 14.21 -11.11
CA PHE A 300 -3.51 12.91 -11.12
C PHE A 300 -3.17 12.09 -12.37
N LYS A 301 -3.13 12.72 -13.54
CA LYS A 301 -2.71 12.06 -14.79
C LYS A 301 -1.25 11.63 -14.79
N VAL A 302 -0.36 12.42 -14.17
CA VAL A 302 1.04 12.01 -13.95
C VAL A 302 1.11 10.76 -13.08
N ILE A 303 0.34 10.70 -11.98
CA ILE A 303 0.27 9.52 -11.11
C ILE A 303 -0.17 8.28 -11.91
N GLU A 304 -1.25 8.38 -12.69
CA GLU A 304 -1.75 7.27 -13.52
C GLU A 304 -0.67 6.77 -14.50
N GLN A 305 0.01 7.69 -15.19
CA GLN A 305 1.06 7.31 -16.15
C GLN A 305 2.29 6.71 -15.49
N CYS A 306 2.69 7.16 -14.31
CA CYS A 306 3.82 6.59 -13.55
C CYS A 306 3.56 5.13 -13.14
N LEU A 307 2.29 4.77 -12.87
CA LEU A 307 1.91 3.43 -12.47
C LEU A 307 1.73 2.47 -13.66
N SER A 308 1.31 3.00 -14.81
CA SER A 308 1.07 2.22 -16.03
C SER A 308 2.29 2.08 -16.94
N THR A 309 3.29 2.96 -16.81
CA THR A 309 4.48 2.96 -17.66
C THR A 309 5.59 2.09 -17.06
N PRO A 310 6.18 1.15 -17.82
CA PRO A 310 7.37 0.42 -17.39
C PRO A 310 8.52 1.37 -17.04
N ARG A 311 9.27 1.02 -15.99
CA ARG A 311 10.44 1.77 -15.51
C ARG A 311 11.67 1.41 -16.35
N ILE A 312 12.62 2.35 -16.49
CA ILE A 312 13.87 2.19 -17.25
C ILE A 312 14.96 1.55 -16.38
#